data_AF-A0A844AMQ1-F1
#
_entry.id   AF-A0A844AMQ1-F1
#
_cell.length_a   1.000
_cell.length_b   1.000
_cell.length_c   1.000
_cell.angle_alpha   90.00
_cell.angle_beta   90.00
_cell.angle_gamma   90.00
#
_symmetry.space_group_name_H-M   'P 1'
#
loop_
_entity.id
_entity.type
_entity.pdbx_description
1 polymer ?
#
loop_
_entity_poly.entity_id
_entity_poly.type
_entity_poly.pdbx_seq_one_letter_code
_entity_poly.pdbx_strand_id
1 'polypeptide(L)'
;MTTRPEYYRLHNGTKAPLQFEVAEYEARIAGLRQSMETHGTSAAVFTSMHNVSYYSGFTYCAFGRPYALVVTADAAVTISAGIDAGQPWRRSFCDNITYTDWQRDNFWRAIRSVTGAGASVGYESDHLTLLQKQKLDAFLLPERIVDLSEVTMQQRMRKSAAEIELIRAGAAVADVGGYAIRDAVKEGAREIDIAMAGRDAMELEIAAKFPDAEYRDTWVWFQSGINTDGAHNPVTSRRLQRGDILSLNTFPMISAYYTALERTMFVGEVDKASLEYWEANVAAHEYGISLLKPGASCAEITEKINTFFSERDLLQYRSFGYGHSFGVLSHYYGREAGLELREDIDTVLEPGMVISMEPMLTIAEGNPGAGGYREHDILIITEDDNENITKYPYGPEFNLIA
;
A
#
# COMPACT_ATOMS: atom_id res chain seq x y z
N MET A 1 43.98 15.87 -12.96
CA MET A 1 42.81 15.55 -12.12
C MET A 1 41.78 14.89 -13.02
N THR A 2 41.40 13.64 -12.76
CA THR A 2 40.31 12.98 -13.51
C THR A 2 38.98 13.60 -13.06
N THR A 3 38.32 14.35 -13.92
CA THR A 3 37.02 14.95 -13.65
C THR A 3 36.01 13.84 -13.37
N ARG A 4 35.45 13.80 -12.15
CA ARG A 4 34.42 12.81 -11.80
C ARG A 4 33.09 13.20 -12.47
N PRO A 5 32.35 12.26 -13.08
CA PRO A 5 31.14 12.58 -13.83
C PRO A 5 30.00 13.00 -12.88
N GLU A 6 29.14 13.89 -13.34
CA GLU A 6 27.91 14.28 -12.60
C GLU A 6 26.92 13.11 -12.57
N TYR A 7 26.74 12.44 -13.71
CA TYR A 7 25.91 11.26 -13.89
C TYR A 7 26.44 10.41 -15.05
N TYR A 8 26.00 9.15 -15.14
CA TYR A 8 26.40 8.18 -16.17
C TYR A 8 25.37 7.06 -16.28
N ARG A 9 25.45 6.23 -17.32
CA ARG A 9 24.66 4.99 -17.43
C ARG A 9 25.49 3.82 -16.94
N LEU A 10 24.95 3.05 -15.99
CA LEU A 10 25.57 1.83 -15.48
C LEU A 10 24.68 0.61 -15.74
N HIS A 11 24.69 0.13 -16.97
CA HIS A 11 23.92 -1.05 -17.38
C HIS A 11 24.69 -2.33 -17.04
N ASN A 12 24.82 -2.60 -15.75
CA ASN A 12 25.59 -3.73 -15.24
C ASN A 12 24.73 -4.99 -15.12
N GLY A 13 25.05 -6.05 -15.88
CA GLY A 13 24.28 -7.30 -15.96
C GLY A 13 23.22 -7.28 -17.06
N THR A 14 22.13 -8.03 -16.85
CA THR A 14 20.94 -8.05 -17.72
C THR A 14 19.72 -7.60 -16.95
N LYS A 15 18.67 -7.14 -17.66
CA LYS A 15 17.35 -6.88 -17.05
C LYS A 15 16.88 -8.13 -16.29
N ALA A 16 16.41 -7.92 -15.07
CA ALA A 16 15.79 -8.97 -14.28
C ALA A 16 14.33 -9.15 -14.73
N PRO A 17 13.72 -10.33 -14.52
CA PRO A 17 12.28 -10.47 -14.56
C PRO A 17 11.62 -9.42 -13.65
N LEU A 18 10.62 -8.73 -14.19
CA LEU A 18 9.79 -7.80 -13.43
C LEU A 18 8.48 -8.49 -13.04
N GLN A 19 7.75 -7.88 -12.12
CA GLN A 19 6.48 -8.39 -11.60
C GLN A 19 5.37 -8.50 -12.66
N PHE A 20 5.51 -7.82 -13.79
CA PHE A 20 4.57 -7.86 -14.90
C PHE A 20 5.29 -7.96 -16.23
N GLU A 21 4.57 -8.46 -17.24
CA GLU A 21 5.03 -8.46 -18.62
C GLU A 21 5.28 -7.04 -19.15
N VAL A 22 6.15 -6.94 -20.16
CA VAL A 22 6.49 -5.65 -20.81
C VAL A 22 5.24 -4.87 -21.24
N ALA A 23 4.25 -5.55 -21.82
CA ALA A 23 3.02 -4.94 -22.31
C ALA A 23 2.22 -4.19 -21.22
N GLU A 24 2.31 -4.64 -19.97
CA GLU A 24 1.65 -3.97 -18.84
C GLU A 24 2.28 -2.59 -18.59
N TYR A 25 3.61 -2.50 -18.56
CA TYR A 25 4.31 -1.22 -18.40
C TYR A 25 4.14 -0.30 -19.60
N GLU A 26 4.12 -0.85 -20.82
CA GLU A 26 3.82 -0.09 -22.03
C GLU A 26 2.43 0.56 -21.97
N ALA A 27 1.42 -0.19 -21.51
CA ALA A 27 0.07 0.32 -21.33
C ALA A 27 0.01 1.44 -20.27
N ARG A 28 0.71 1.27 -19.13
CA ARG A 28 0.79 2.28 -18.07
C ARG A 28 1.43 3.58 -18.57
N ILE A 29 2.55 3.48 -19.28
CA ILE A 29 3.25 4.63 -19.87
C ILE A 29 2.42 5.28 -20.98
N ALA A 30 1.70 4.50 -21.79
CA ALA A 30 0.81 5.05 -22.81
C ALA A 30 -0.34 5.86 -22.19
N GLY A 31 -1.00 5.33 -21.16
CA GLY A 31 -2.04 6.05 -20.42
C GLY A 31 -1.51 7.33 -19.77
N LEU A 32 -0.32 7.26 -19.17
CA LEU A 32 0.36 8.44 -18.63
C LEU A 32 0.64 9.49 -19.71
N ARG A 33 1.15 9.10 -20.89
CA ARG A 33 1.44 10.03 -21.98
C ARG A 33 0.17 10.69 -22.51
N GLN A 34 -0.93 9.96 -22.62
CA GLN A 34 -2.23 10.54 -22.95
C GLN A 34 -2.67 11.59 -21.92
N SER A 35 -2.50 11.29 -20.63
CA SER A 35 -2.75 12.24 -19.54
C SER A 35 -1.83 13.46 -19.62
N MET A 36 -0.55 13.27 -19.94
CA MET A 36 0.42 14.34 -20.11
C MET A 36 0.02 15.28 -21.25
N GLU A 37 -0.39 14.74 -22.41
CA GLU A 37 -0.89 15.50 -23.55
C GLU A 37 -2.14 16.32 -23.18
N THR A 38 -3.09 15.69 -22.48
CA THR A 38 -4.35 16.31 -22.04
C THR A 38 -4.10 17.51 -21.12
N HIS A 39 -3.10 17.40 -20.25
CA HIS A 39 -2.75 18.46 -19.29
C HIS A 39 -1.71 19.46 -19.82
N GLY A 40 -1.18 19.23 -21.02
CA GLY A 40 -0.19 20.09 -21.67
C GLY A 40 1.18 20.05 -21.01
N THR A 41 1.63 18.87 -20.58
CA THR A 41 2.99 18.63 -20.06
C THR A 41 3.84 17.90 -21.10
N SER A 42 5.11 18.30 -21.25
CA SER A 42 6.06 17.68 -22.16
C SER A 42 7.04 16.73 -21.45
N ALA A 43 7.15 16.84 -20.13
CA ALA A 43 7.88 15.91 -19.29
C ALA A 43 7.15 15.71 -17.95
N ALA A 44 7.07 14.48 -17.47
CA ALA A 44 6.65 14.17 -16.11
C ALA A 44 7.87 13.76 -15.28
N VAL A 45 8.03 14.32 -14.08
CA VAL A 45 9.10 14.01 -13.13
C VAL A 45 8.47 13.45 -11.87
N PHE A 46 8.36 12.12 -11.81
CA PHE A 46 7.88 11.41 -10.62
C PHE A 46 9.02 11.14 -9.68
N THR A 47 8.82 11.42 -8.41
CA THR A 47 9.80 11.30 -7.32
C THR A 47 9.31 10.38 -6.21
N SER A 48 8.02 10.06 -6.16
CA SER A 48 7.45 9.15 -5.18
C SER A 48 7.78 7.68 -5.47
N MET A 49 7.85 6.88 -4.41
CA MET A 49 8.12 5.45 -4.55
C MET A 49 7.03 4.71 -5.32
N HIS A 50 5.77 5.10 -5.11
CA HIS A 50 4.63 4.41 -5.73
C HIS A 50 4.54 4.68 -7.23
N ASN A 51 4.74 5.92 -7.71
CA ASN A 51 4.74 6.18 -9.15
C ASN A 51 6.00 5.66 -9.84
N VAL A 52 7.18 5.79 -9.22
CA VAL A 52 8.41 5.20 -9.79
C VAL A 52 8.24 3.68 -9.93
N SER A 53 7.70 3.00 -8.91
CA SER A 53 7.46 1.56 -8.96
C SER A 53 6.34 1.17 -9.93
N TYR A 54 5.23 1.91 -9.96
CA TYR A 54 4.09 1.60 -10.82
C TYR A 54 4.44 1.67 -12.32
N TYR A 55 5.13 2.73 -12.75
CA TYR A 55 5.43 2.95 -14.16
C TYR A 55 6.71 2.28 -14.64
N SER A 56 7.66 1.98 -13.75
CA SER A 56 8.95 1.38 -14.14
C SER A 56 9.17 -0.03 -13.61
N GLY A 57 8.45 -0.47 -12.58
CA GLY A 57 8.72 -1.73 -11.87
C GLY A 57 9.81 -1.63 -10.80
N PHE A 58 10.58 -0.53 -10.75
CA PHE A 58 11.66 -0.33 -9.77
C PHE A 58 11.16 0.36 -8.49
N THR A 59 11.36 -0.30 -7.35
CA THR A 59 11.10 0.28 -6.01
C THR A 59 12.42 0.70 -5.35
N TYR A 60 12.64 2.00 -5.18
CA TYR A 60 13.92 2.51 -4.69
C TYR A 60 14.12 2.36 -3.17
N CYS A 61 15.37 2.55 -2.72
CA CYS A 61 15.73 2.72 -1.31
C CYS A 61 16.22 4.16 -1.10
N ALA A 62 15.42 4.98 -0.41
CA ALA A 62 15.66 6.42 -0.32
C ALA A 62 16.98 6.74 0.38
N PHE A 63 17.13 6.30 1.63
CA PHE A 63 18.27 6.60 2.50
C PHE A 63 18.72 8.08 2.46
N GLY A 64 17.75 9.01 2.41
CA GLY A 64 17.97 10.46 2.30
C GLY A 64 18.40 10.97 0.92
N ARG A 65 18.49 10.10 -0.09
CA ARG A 65 18.78 10.44 -1.49
C ARG A 65 17.50 10.55 -2.32
N PRO A 66 17.41 11.52 -3.24
CA PRO A 66 16.29 11.62 -4.16
C PRO A 66 16.40 10.61 -5.31
N TYR A 67 15.25 10.11 -5.77
CA TYR A 67 15.10 9.26 -6.94
C TYR A 67 14.02 9.84 -7.84
N ALA A 68 14.02 9.44 -9.11
CA ALA A 68 12.93 9.81 -10.01
C ALA A 68 12.67 8.78 -11.10
N LEU A 69 11.51 8.91 -11.73
CA LEU A 69 11.22 8.46 -13.08
C LEU A 69 10.87 9.69 -13.90
N VAL A 70 11.58 9.90 -15.01
CA VAL A 70 11.29 10.95 -15.99
C VAL A 70 10.62 10.31 -17.19
N VAL A 71 9.45 10.81 -17.58
CA VAL A 71 8.73 10.37 -18.79
C VAL A 71 8.54 11.57 -19.72
N THR A 72 8.89 11.39 -21.00
CA THR A 72 8.62 12.31 -22.10
C THR A 72 7.76 11.60 -23.14
N ALA A 73 7.47 12.29 -24.26
CA ALA A 73 6.75 11.69 -25.39
C ALA A 73 7.44 10.42 -25.94
N ASP A 74 8.77 10.36 -25.87
CA ASP A 74 9.59 9.33 -26.49
C ASP A 74 10.47 8.52 -25.51
N ALA A 75 10.68 9.01 -24.28
CA ALA A 75 11.53 8.36 -23.29
C ALA A 75 10.81 8.07 -21.98
N ALA A 76 11.27 7.03 -21.29
CA ALA A 76 11.03 6.78 -19.88
C ALA A 76 12.39 6.40 -19.25
N VAL A 77 12.80 7.11 -18.21
CA VAL A 77 14.15 6.98 -17.65
C VAL A 77 14.11 7.09 -16.13
N THR A 78 14.51 6.05 -15.41
CA THR A 78 14.71 6.13 -13.96
C THR A 78 16.01 6.89 -13.65
N ILE A 79 15.99 7.71 -12.62
CA ILE A 79 17.14 8.46 -12.11
C ILE A 79 17.49 7.91 -10.73
N SER A 80 18.65 7.25 -10.64
CA SER A 80 19.09 6.53 -9.45
C SER A 80 20.39 7.05 -8.87
N ALA A 81 20.65 6.78 -7.59
CA ALA A 81 21.89 7.15 -6.95
C ALA A 81 23.04 6.19 -7.30
N GLY A 82 24.27 6.69 -7.29
CA GLY A 82 25.49 5.90 -7.54
C GLY A 82 25.71 4.73 -6.60
N ILE A 83 25.08 4.73 -5.42
CA ILE A 83 25.18 3.67 -4.42
C ILE A 83 24.47 2.37 -4.86
N ASP A 84 23.41 2.47 -5.67
CA ASP A 84 22.64 1.29 -6.14
C ASP A 84 23.24 0.64 -7.39
N ALA A 85 24.29 1.26 -7.94
CA ALA A 85 25.01 0.82 -9.11
C ALA A 85 24.04 0.50 -10.28
N GLY A 86 24.06 -0.75 -10.79
CA GLY A 86 23.23 -1.17 -11.91
C GLY A 86 21.90 -1.82 -11.53
N GLN A 87 21.56 -1.99 -10.24
CA GLN A 87 20.29 -2.62 -9.85
C GLN A 87 19.06 -1.83 -10.35
N PRO A 88 19.02 -0.48 -10.28
CA PRO A 88 17.88 0.28 -10.75
C PRO A 88 17.63 0.08 -12.24
N TRP A 89 18.70 -0.03 -13.04
CA TRP A 89 18.59 -0.42 -14.44
C TRP A 89 18.08 -1.85 -14.59
N ARG A 90 18.57 -2.83 -13.82
CA ARG A 90 18.10 -4.22 -13.95
C ARG A 90 16.64 -4.40 -13.56
N ARG A 91 16.14 -3.60 -12.61
CA ARG A 91 14.80 -3.70 -12.01
C ARG A 91 13.81 -2.67 -12.55
N SER A 92 14.16 -1.94 -13.61
CA SER A 92 13.23 -1.07 -14.31
C SER A 92 12.87 -1.62 -15.69
N PHE A 93 11.67 -1.32 -16.19
CA PHE A 93 11.22 -1.59 -17.55
C PHE A 93 12.01 -0.74 -18.57
N CYS A 94 12.41 0.46 -18.17
CA CYS A 94 12.89 1.52 -19.05
C CYS A 94 14.41 1.79 -18.91
N ASP A 95 14.92 2.87 -19.50
CA ASP A 95 16.35 3.23 -19.36
C ASP A 95 16.66 3.74 -17.94
N ASN A 96 17.94 3.83 -17.55
CA ASN A 96 18.33 4.36 -16.24
C ASN A 96 19.58 5.24 -16.30
N ILE A 97 19.53 6.40 -15.66
CA ILE A 97 20.69 7.28 -15.44
C ILE A 97 21.04 7.29 -13.96
N THR A 98 22.32 7.08 -13.66
CA THR A 98 22.89 7.08 -12.32
C THR A 98 23.59 8.41 -12.04
N TYR A 99 23.12 9.18 -11.05
CA TYR A 99 23.80 10.40 -10.61
C TYR A 99 24.80 10.10 -9.48
N THR A 100 25.80 10.97 -9.31
CA THR A 100 26.86 10.79 -8.30
C THR A 100 26.76 11.74 -7.12
N ASP A 101 27.30 11.33 -5.97
CA ASP A 101 27.43 12.17 -4.77
C ASP A 101 28.61 13.18 -4.84
N TRP A 102 29.35 13.22 -5.95
CA TRP A 102 30.56 14.04 -6.06
C TRP A 102 30.29 15.55 -6.06
N GLN A 103 29.09 15.96 -6.47
CA GLN A 103 28.63 17.33 -6.41
C GLN A 103 27.16 17.38 -5.98
N ARG A 104 26.81 18.42 -5.21
CA ARG A 104 25.41 18.65 -4.82
C ARG A 104 24.56 18.84 -6.07
N ASP A 105 23.36 18.27 -6.02
CA ASP A 105 22.31 18.44 -7.04
C ASP A 105 22.63 17.83 -8.42
N ASN A 106 23.57 16.87 -8.49
CA ASN A 106 23.76 16.04 -9.67
C ASN A 106 22.49 15.28 -10.08
N PHE A 107 21.62 14.94 -9.11
CA PHE A 107 20.28 14.42 -9.36
C PHE A 107 19.47 15.29 -10.32
N TRP A 108 19.41 16.60 -10.08
CA TRP A 108 18.67 17.53 -10.92
C TRP A 108 19.34 17.77 -12.28
N ARG A 109 20.67 17.65 -12.37
CA ARG A 109 21.38 17.65 -13.66
C ARG A 109 21.06 16.42 -14.50
N ALA A 110 20.94 15.26 -13.85
CA ALA A 110 20.53 14.03 -14.51
C ALA A 110 19.09 14.15 -15.03
N ILE A 111 18.15 14.67 -14.23
CA ILE A 111 16.77 14.94 -14.70
C ILE A 111 16.79 15.90 -15.89
N ARG A 112 17.51 17.02 -15.80
CA ARG A 112 17.63 18.01 -16.89
C ARG A 112 18.18 17.39 -18.18
N SER A 113 19.05 16.39 -18.08
CA SER A 113 19.61 15.70 -19.26
C SER A 113 18.55 14.93 -20.05
N VAL A 114 17.41 14.60 -19.42
CA VAL A 114 16.26 13.93 -20.03
C VAL A 114 15.16 14.94 -20.38
N THR A 115 14.79 15.83 -19.47
CA THR A 115 13.68 16.79 -19.68
C THR A 115 14.05 17.93 -20.63
N GLY A 116 15.33 18.25 -20.76
CA GLY A 116 15.77 19.55 -21.26
C GLY A 116 15.51 20.67 -20.25
N ALA A 117 15.85 21.91 -20.64
CA ALA A 117 15.46 23.11 -19.90
C ALA A 117 14.25 23.77 -20.58
N GLY A 118 13.37 24.43 -19.82
CA GLY A 118 12.20 25.11 -20.39
C GLY A 118 11.00 24.19 -20.68
N ALA A 119 11.02 22.93 -20.22
CA ALA A 119 9.90 22.02 -20.43
C ALA A 119 8.64 22.43 -19.63
N SER A 120 7.47 22.00 -20.09
CA SER A 120 6.24 22.00 -19.28
C SER A 120 6.25 20.74 -18.42
N VAL A 121 6.51 20.89 -17.13
CA VAL A 121 6.82 19.78 -16.22
C VAL A 121 5.60 19.37 -15.39
N GLY A 122 5.19 18.12 -15.54
CA GLY A 122 4.32 17.41 -14.60
C GLY A 122 5.10 16.96 -13.36
N TYR A 123 4.57 17.17 -12.16
CA TYR A 123 5.19 16.73 -10.90
C TYR A 123 4.15 16.22 -9.90
N GLU A 124 4.59 15.74 -8.74
CA GLU A 124 3.73 15.25 -7.66
C GLU A 124 3.68 16.26 -6.52
N SER A 125 2.61 17.05 -6.42
CA SER A 125 2.50 18.07 -5.37
C SER A 125 2.33 17.49 -3.96
N ASP A 126 1.80 16.27 -3.87
CA ASP A 126 1.58 15.50 -2.65
C ASP A 126 2.85 14.78 -2.14
N HIS A 127 3.95 14.80 -2.91
CA HIS A 127 5.21 14.17 -2.53
C HIS A 127 6.41 15.14 -2.53
N LEU A 128 6.49 16.05 -3.50
CA LEU A 128 7.69 16.88 -3.68
C LEU A 128 7.78 17.97 -2.59
N THR A 129 8.80 17.88 -1.74
CA THR A 129 9.02 18.90 -0.70
C THR A 129 9.34 20.28 -1.29
N LEU A 130 9.06 21.35 -0.54
CA LEU A 130 9.35 22.73 -0.96
C LEU A 130 10.82 22.95 -1.36
N LEU A 131 11.76 22.32 -0.64
CA LEU A 131 13.18 22.39 -0.98
C LEU A 131 13.49 21.76 -2.34
N GLN A 132 12.90 20.60 -2.62
CA GLN A 132 13.10 19.92 -3.90
C GLN A 132 12.39 20.65 -5.05
N LYS A 133 11.23 21.25 -4.78
CA LYS A 133 10.52 22.10 -5.74
C LYS A 133 11.35 23.32 -6.15
N GLN A 134 12.00 24.01 -5.21
CA GLN A 134 12.91 25.11 -5.51
C GLN A 134 14.09 24.68 -6.41
N LYS A 135 14.62 23.47 -6.20
CA LYS A 135 15.69 22.92 -7.03
C LYS A 135 15.19 22.53 -8.42
N LEU A 136 14.00 21.94 -8.52
CA LEU A 136 13.32 21.69 -9.80
C LEU A 136 13.25 22.99 -10.61
N ASP A 137 12.77 24.07 -10.00
CA ASP A 137 12.64 25.38 -10.65
C ASP A 137 13.99 25.93 -11.12
N ALA A 138 15.01 25.86 -10.26
CA ALA A 138 16.34 26.39 -10.56
C ALA A 138 17.09 25.59 -11.65
N PHE A 139 16.93 24.27 -11.70
CA PHE A 139 17.67 23.41 -12.63
C PHE A 139 16.94 23.20 -13.95
N LEU A 140 15.63 23.00 -13.93
CA LEU A 140 14.83 22.69 -15.12
C LEU A 140 14.32 23.94 -15.83
N LEU A 141 14.22 25.08 -15.12
CA LEU A 141 13.70 26.34 -15.64
C LEU A 141 12.36 26.13 -16.37
N PRO A 142 11.36 25.46 -15.77
CA PRO A 142 10.17 25.02 -16.48
C PRO A 142 9.35 26.21 -17.00
N GLU A 143 8.82 26.11 -18.22
CA GLU A 143 7.89 27.11 -18.77
C GLU A 143 6.57 27.09 -18.00
N ARG A 144 6.13 25.89 -17.63
CA ARG A 144 4.91 25.62 -16.87
C ARG A 144 5.13 24.43 -15.95
N ILE A 145 4.43 24.43 -14.82
CA ILE A 145 4.39 23.29 -13.91
C ILE A 145 2.94 22.88 -13.70
N VAL A 146 2.69 21.58 -13.72
CA VAL A 146 1.36 20.99 -13.55
C VAL A 146 1.44 19.87 -12.53
N ASP A 147 0.54 19.84 -11.57
CA ASP A 147 0.43 18.71 -10.66
C ASP A 147 -0.25 17.53 -11.36
N LEU A 148 0.37 16.36 -11.29
CA LEU A 148 -0.12 15.09 -11.84
C LEU A 148 -0.41 14.06 -10.75
N SER A 149 -0.31 14.41 -9.47
CA SER A 149 -0.56 13.49 -8.34
C SER A 149 -1.95 12.83 -8.45
N GLU A 150 -3.00 13.65 -8.56
CA GLU A 150 -4.39 13.18 -8.72
C GLU A 150 -4.59 12.35 -9.99
N VAL A 151 -4.04 12.81 -11.11
CA VAL A 151 -4.15 12.14 -12.42
C VAL A 151 -3.54 10.74 -12.39
N THR A 152 -2.34 10.61 -11.82
CA THR A 152 -1.69 9.29 -11.69
C THR A 152 -2.41 8.40 -10.69
N MET A 153 -2.93 8.98 -9.60
CA MET A 153 -3.72 8.25 -8.60
C MET A 153 -5.00 7.66 -9.20
N GLN A 154 -5.74 8.44 -10.00
CA GLN A 154 -6.92 7.98 -10.74
C GLN A 154 -6.59 6.84 -11.72
N GLN A 155 -5.45 6.94 -12.42
CA GLN A 155 -5.00 5.85 -13.30
C GLN A 155 -4.77 4.54 -12.52
N ARG A 156 -4.17 4.62 -11.32
CA ARG A 156 -3.85 3.43 -10.49
C ARG A 156 -5.07 2.86 -9.74
N MET A 157 -6.14 3.65 -9.57
CA MET A 157 -7.37 3.18 -8.91
C MET A 157 -8.01 1.97 -9.60
N ARG A 158 -7.87 1.86 -10.92
CA ARG A 158 -8.37 0.72 -11.71
C ARG A 158 -7.23 -0.25 -12.00
N LYS A 159 -7.32 -1.44 -11.42
CA LYS A 159 -6.27 -2.46 -11.52
C LYS A 159 -6.42 -3.23 -12.82
N SER A 160 -5.31 -3.50 -13.49
CA SER A 160 -5.29 -4.43 -14.61
C SER A 160 -5.54 -5.87 -14.14
N ALA A 161 -5.84 -6.77 -15.08
CA ALA A 161 -5.96 -8.20 -14.77
C ALA A 161 -4.66 -8.76 -14.15
N ALA A 162 -3.49 -8.31 -14.62
CA ALA A 162 -2.21 -8.73 -14.08
C ALA A 162 -2.00 -8.25 -12.63
N GLU A 163 -2.42 -7.01 -12.32
CA GLU A 163 -2.38 -6.48 -10.96
C GLU A 163 -3.31 -7.24 -10.01
N ILE A 164 -4.53 -7.56 -10.47
CA ILE A 164 -5.51 -8.33 -9.70
C ILE A 164 -4.94 -9.71 -9.35
N GLU A 165 -4.31 -10.41 -10.29
CA GLU A 165 -3.71 -11.72 -10.00
C GLU A 165 -2.55 -11.63 -8.99
N LEU A 166 -1.74 -10.58 -9.05
CA LEU A 166 -0.69 -10.35 -8.05
C LEU A 166 -1.29 -10.06 -6.66
N ILE A 167 -2.37 -9.27 -6.59
CA ILE A 167 -3.09 -8.97 -5.36
C ILE A 167 -3.74 -10.24 -4.78
N ARG A 168 -4.32 -11.12 -5.60
CA ARG A 168 -4.81 -12.44 -5.16
C ARG A 168 -3.72 -13.28 -4.53
N ALA A 169 -2.55 -13.33 -5.17
CA ALA A 169 -1.42 -14.06 -4.64
C ALA A 169 -0.94 -13.48 -3.31
N GLY A 170 -0.92 -12.14 -3.18
CA GLY A 170 -0.62 -11.44 -1.92
C GLY A 170 -1.62 -11.78 -0.80
N ALA A 171 -2.92 -11.76 -1.08
CA ALA A 171 -3.96 -12.16 -0.13
C ALA A 171 -3.77 -13.62 0.35
N ALA A 172 -3.46 -14.54 -0.57
CA ALA A 172 -3.18 -15.92 -0.21
C ALA A 172 -1.90 -16.08 0.63
N VAL A 173 -0.88 -15.24 0.43
CA VAL A 173 0.30 -15.20 1.31
C VAL A 173 -0.08 -14.66 2.69
N ALA A 174 -0.95 -13.64 2.77
CA ALA A 174 -1.41 -13.07 4.02
C ALA A 174 -2.14 -14.13 4.86
N ASP A 175 -2.99 -14.94 4.23
CA ASP A 175 -3.65 -16.09 4.85
C ASP A 175 -2.63 -17.09 5.45
N VAL A 176 -1.54 -17.40 4.75
CA VAL A 176 -0.45 -18.26 5.27
C VAL A 176 0.17 -17.67 6.54
N GLY A 177 0.46 -16.37 6.53
CA GLY A 177 0.91 -15.64 7.72
C GLY A 177 -0.10 -15.72 8.86
N GLY A 178 -1.40 -15.60 8.54
CA GLY A 178 -2.49 -15.66 9.50
C GLY A 178 -2.56 -17.00 10.23
N TYR A 179 -2.47 -18.11 9.49
CA TYR A 179 -2.43 -19.45 10.10
C TYR A 179 -1.18 -19.67 10.96
N ALA A 180 -0.01 -19.19 10.51
CA ALA A 180 1.21 -19.27 11.31
C ALA A 180 1.14 -18.47 12.61
N ILE A 181 0.51 -17.29 12.58
CA ILE A 181 0.22 -16.49 13.79
C ILE A 181 -0.71 -17.27 14.71
N ARG A 182 -1.83 -17.77 14.18
CA ARG A 182 -2.81 -18.54 14.95
C ARG A 182 -2.17 -19.71 15.69
N ASP A 183 -1.31 -20.47 15.02
CA ASP A 183 -0.62 -21.63 15.62
C ASP A 183 0.41 -21.23 16.69
N ALA A 184 0.93 -20.01 16.63
CA ALA A 184 1.86 -19.46 17.61
C ALA A 184 1.16 -18.83 18.83
N VAL A 185 -0.12 -18.47 18.73
CA VAL A 185 -0.90 -17.89 19.83
C VAL A 185 -1.09 -18.93 20.95
N LYS A 186 -0.62 -18.55 22.15
CA LYS A 186 -0.89 -19.26 23.41
C LYS A 186 -0.59 -18.34 24.59
N GLU A 187 -1.20 -18.63 25.74
CA GLU A 187 -0.93 -17.91 26.98
C GLU A 187 0.59 -17.86 27.28
N GLY A 188 1.07 -16.67 27.66
CA GLY A 188 2.47 -16.41 27.99
C GLY A 188 3.42 -16.20 26.79
N ALA A 189 2.99 -16.48 25.55
CA ALA A 189 3.74 -16.12 24.35
C ALA A 189 3.92 -14.59 24.25
N ARG A 190 5.02 -14.10 23.66
CA ARG A 190 5.22 -12.66 23.46
C ARG A 190 4.70 -12.25 22.09
N GLU A 191 4.18 -11.04 21.99
CA GLU A 191 3.75 -10.47 20.70
C GLU A 191 4.83 -10.57 19.61
N ILE A 192 6.08 -10.21 19.95
CA ILE A 192 7.21 -10.33 19.01
C ILE A 192 7.48 -11.76 18.53
N ASP A 193 7.31 -12.78 19.37
CA ASP A 193 7.55 -14.18 18.97
C ASP A 193 6.51 -14.64 17.94
N ILE A 194 5.26 -14.23 18.14
CA ILE A 194 4.13 -14.52 17.24
C ILE A 194 4.28 -13.73 15.94
N ALA A 195 4.67 -12.45 16.01
CA ALA A 195 4.90 -11.63 14.84
C ALA A 195 6.02 -12.18 13.95
N MET A 196 7.10 -12.70 14.54
CA MET A 196 8.16 -13.37 13.79
C MET A 196 7.65 -14.63 13.08
N ALA A 197 6.84 -15.46 13.75
CA ALA A 197 6.28 -16.66 13.13
C ALA A 197 5.44 -16.35 11.86
N GLY A 198 4.55 -15.36 11.95
CA GLY A 198 3.75 -14.92 10.80
C GLY A 198 4.59 -14.34 9.66
N ARG A 199 5.53 -13.42 10.00
CA ARG A 199 6.38 -12.77 9.00
C ARG A 199 7.28 -13.77 8.27
N ASP A 200 7.92 -14.67 9.01
CA ASP A 200 8.83 -15.66 8.45
C ASP A 200 8.07 -16.64 7.53
N ALA A 201 6.84 -17.04 7.91
CA ALA A 201 5.97 -17.86 7.06
C ALA A 201 5.60 -17.16 5.75
N MET A 202 5.25 -15.87 5.80
CA MET A 202 4.95 -15.09 4.60
C MET A 202 6.18 -14.94 3.70
N GLU A 203 7.35 -14.60 4.24
CA GLU A 203 8.56 -14.44 3.41
C GLU A 203 8.97 -15.75 2.73
N LEU A 204 8.84 -16.89 3.42
CA LEU A 204 9.08 -18.20 2.83
C LEU A 204 8.10 -18.50 1.68
N GLU A 205 6.82 -18.18 1.87
CA GLU A 205 5.79 -18.39 0.84
C GLU A 205 6.01 -17.46 -0.38
N ILE A 206 6.39 -16.21 -0.16
CA ILE A 206 6.74 -15.27 -1.23
C ILE A 206 7.97 -15.79 -2.00
N ALA A 207 9.01 -16.25 -1.29
CA ALA A 207 10.21 -16.80 -1.93
C ALA A 207 9.90 -18.05 -2.76
N ALA A 208 8.96 -18.88 -2.32
CA ALA A 208 8.54 -20.07 -3.04
C ALA A 208 7.70 -19.75 -4.30
N LYS A 209 6.75 -18.82 -4.20
CA LYS A 209 5.84 -18.43 -5.30
C LYS A 209 6.48 -17.48 -6.31
N PHE A 210 7.40 -16.62 -5.85
CA PHE A 210 8.04 -15.57 -6.63
C PHE A 210 9.57 -15.64 -6.48
N PRO A 211 10.23 -16.66 -7.05
CA PRO A 211 11.67 -16.89 -6.88
C PRO A 211 12.56 -15.76 -7.44
N ASP A 212 12.03 -14.94 -8.35
CA ASP A 212 12.76 -13.83 -8.97
C ASP A 212 12.45 -12.45 -8.36
N ALA A 213 11.55 -12.37 -7.36
CA ALA A 213 11.15 -11.12 -6.72
C ALA A 213 12.26 -10.53 -5.83
N GLU A 214 12.05 -9.29 -5.37
CA GLU A 214 12.83 -8.71 -4.26
C GLU A 214 12.06 -8.89 -2.96
N TYR A 215 12.67 -9.57 -1.99
CA TYR A 215 12.07 -9.82 -0.68
C TYR A 215 12.42 -8.67 0.25
N ARG A 216 11.44 -7.82 0.52
CA ARG A 216 11.62 -6.63 1.36
C ARG A 216 10.30 -6.24 2.01
N ASP A 217 10.43 -5.57 3.14
CA ASP A 217 9.35 -4.81 3.78
C ASP A 217 8.07 -5.60 4.09
N THR A 218 8.09 -6.93 4.14
CA THR A 218 6.96 -7.73 4.66
C THR A 218 6.94 -7.64 6.17
N TRP A 219 5.78 -7.40 6.78
CA TRP A 219 5.68 -7.24 8.24
C TRP A 219 4.40 -7.83 8.84
N VAL A 220 4.43 -7.93 10.17
CA VAL A 220 3.29 -8.32 11.00
C VAL A 220 3.15 -7.31 12.11
N TRP A 221 1.92 -6.85 12.35
CA TRP A 221 1.54 -6.25 13.62
C TRP A 221 0.66 -7.24 14.37
N PHE A 222 1.22 -7.81 15.44
CA PHE A 222 0.46 -8.62 16.37
C PHE A 222 0.34 -7.86 17.68
N GLN A 223 -0.89 -7.57 18.08
CA GLN A 223 -1.23 -6.70 19.22
C GLN A 223 -2.07 -7.48 20.23
N SER A 224 -1.90 -7.19 21.52
CA SER A 224 -2.66 -7.81 22.62
C SER A 224 -3.08 -6.83 23.70
N GLY A 225 -4.29 -7.01 24.24
CA GLY A 225 -4.88 -6.14 25.25
C GLY A 225 -4.94 -4.68 24.77
N ILE A 226 -4.46 -3.75 25.60
CA ILE A 226 -4.41 -2.31 25.28
C ILE A 226 -3.71 -1.98 23.96
N ASN A 227 -2.73 -2.80 23.52
CA ASN A 227 -2.03 -2.54 22.27
C ASN A 227 -2.93 -2.64 21.03
N THR A 228 -4.14 -3.21 21.15
CA THR A 228 -5.13 -3.29 20.08
C THR A 228 -5.89 -1.97 19.84
N ASP A 229 -5.74 -0.96 20.71
CA ASP A 229 -6.50 0.29 20.64
C ASP A 229 -6.21 1.12 19.37
N GLY A 230 -5.00 0.99 18.82
CA GLY A 230 -4.56 1.60 17.57
C GLY A 230 -4.19 0.55 16.52
N ALA A 231 -4.83 0.61 15.34
CA ALA A 231 -4.63 -0.36 14.26
C ALA A 231 -3.16 -0.51 13.83
N HIS A 232 -2.38 0.58 13.86
CA HIS A 232 -0.98 0.60 13.45
C HIS A 232 0.02 0.58 14.63
N ASN A 233 -0.43 0.17 15.82
CA ASN A 233 0.46 0.12 16.97
C ASN A 233 1.62 -0.88 16.73
N PRO A 234 2.88 -0.48 16.98
CA PRO A 234 4.03 -1.35 16.81
C PRO A 234 3.99 -2.58 17.71
N VAL A 235 4.59 -3.68 17.22
CA VAL A 235 4.79 -4.90 18.01
C VAL A 235 5.60 -4.62 19.28
N THR A 236 5.21 -5.18 20.41
CA THR A 236 5.92 -5.05 21.69
C THR A 236 6.46 -6.40 22.20
N SER A 237 6.97 -6.42 23.42
CA SER A 237 7.34 -7.65 24.13
C SER A 237 6.30 -8.10 25.16
N ARG A 238 5.07 -7.53 25.13
CA ARG A 238 3.97 -7.93 26.01
C ARG A 238 3.70 -9.42 25.86
N ARG A 239 3.40 -10.08 26.99
CA ARG A 239 3.00 -11.49 27.04
C ARG A 239 1.49 -11.60 27.06
N LEU A 240 0.96 -12.56 26.30
CA LEU A 240 -0.47 -12.81 26.25
C LEU A 240 -0.97 -13.37 27.57
N GLN A 241 -2.14 -12.91 27.99
CA GLN A 241 -2.89 -13.41 29.12
C GLN A 241 -4.17 -14.07 28.63
N ARG A 242 -4.67 -15.06 29.39
CA ARG A 242 -6.02 -15.59 29.15
C ARG A 242 -7.04 -14.45 29.22
N GLY A 243 -7.94 -14.39 28.26
CA GLY A 243 -8.95 -13.34 28.12
C GLY A 243 -8.46 -12.10 27.34
N ASP A 244 -7.17 -12.00 26.98
CA ASP A 244 -6.71 -10.89 26.15
C ASP A 244 -7.41 -10.91 24.79
N ILE A 245 -7.98 -9.77 24.41
CA ILE A 245 -8.27 -9.43 23.02
C ILE A 245 -6.95 -9.30 22.25
N LEU A 246 -6.94 -9.79 21.02
CA LEU A 246 -5.80 -9.77 20.11
C LEU A 246 -6.19 -9.16 18.78
N SER A 247 -5.20 -8.58 18.09
CA SER A 247 -5.30 -8.20 16.68
C SER A 247 -4.15 -8.84 15.91
N LEU A 248 -4.53 -9.73 15.00
CA LEU A 248 -3.65 -10.32 13.99
C LEU A 248 -3.64 -9.38 12.79
N ASN A 249 -2.46 -8.98 12.32
CA ASN A 249 -2.32 -8.21 11.08
C ASN A 249 -1.10 -8.69 10.30
N THR A 250 -1.32 -9.09 9.05
CA THR A 250 -0.28 -9.61 8.16
C THR A 250 -0.21 -8.76 6.90
N PHE A 251 1.01 -8.38 6.50
CA PHE A 251 1.23 -7.43 5.40
C PHE A 251 2.34 -7.94 4.47
N PRO A 252 2.05 -8.93 3.62
CA PRO A 252 3.02 -9.37 2.63
C PRO A 252 3.20 -8.30 1.54
N MET A 253 4.47 -7.97 1.28
CA MET A 253 4.86 -7.02 0.25
C MET A 253 5.50 -7.76 -0.91
N ILE A 254 4.83 -7.75 -2.07
CA ILE A 254 5.31 -8.43 -3.28
C ILE A 254 5.49 -7.39 -4.36
N SER A 255 6.75 -7.06 -4.68
CA SER A 255 7.09 -6.07 -5.72
C SER A 255 6.36 -4.73 -5.55
N ALA A 256 6.35 -4.22 -4.31
CA ALA A 256 5.65 -3.00 -3.84
C ALA A 256 4.12 -3.05 -3.83
N TYR A 257 3.49 -4.18 -4.20
CA TYR A 257 2.06 -4.35 -4.01
C TYR A 257 1.77 -4.75 -2.56
N TYR A 258 0.85 -4.00 -1.97
CA TYR A 258 0.36 -4.22 -0.61
C TYR A 258 -0.88 -5.10 -0.64
N THR A 259 -0.92 -6.04 0.28
CA THR A 259 -2.12 -6.77 0.69
C THR A 259 -2.12 -6.91 2.20
N ALA A 260 -3.29 -7.12 2.78
CA ALA A 260 -3.42 -7.29 4.22
C ALA A 260 -4.49 -8.32 4.59
N LEU A 261 -4.25 -9.02 5.69
CA LEU A 261 -5.26 -9.77 6.43
C LEU A 261 -5.21 -9.28 7.87
N GLU A 262 -6.38 -8.88 8.40
CA GLU A 262 -6.54 -8.45 9.78
C GLU A 262 -7.74 -9.13 10.44
N ARG A 263 -7.54 -9.59 11.68
CA ARG A 263 -8.55 -10.32 12.45
C ARG A 263 -8.49 -10.01 13.93
N THR A 264 -9.65 -9.84 14.55
CA THR A 264 -9.78 -9.94 16.00
C THR A 264 -9.69 -11.41 16.42
N MET A 265 -9.00 -11.66 17.54
CA MET A 265 -8.89 -12.98 18.15
C MET A 265 -8.92 -12.86 19.68
N PHE A 266 -9.10 -13.98 20.38
CA PHE A 266 -9.04 -14.04 21.85
C PHE A 266 -8.23 -15.24 22.34
N VAL A 267 -7.59 -15.11 23.51
CA VAL A 267 -6.87 -16.20 24.17
C VAL A 267 -7.75 -16.89 25.21
N GLY A 268 -8.13 -18.13 24.96
CA GLY A 268 -8.76 -19.07 25.88
C GLY A 268 -10.24 -18.82 26.16
N GLU A 269 -10.64 -17.57 26.41
CA GLU A 269 -12.04 -17.17 26.61
C GLU A 269 -12.26 -15.72 26.16
N VAL A 270 -13.52 -15.37 25.93
CA VAL A 270 -13.99 -14.01 25.66
C VAL A 270 -15.10 -13.70 26.64
N ASP A 271 -15.03 -12.56 27.32
CA ASP A 271 -16.09 -12.14 28.23
C ASP A 271 -17.32 -11.66 27.44
N LYS A 272 -18.46 -11.57 28.14
CA LYS A 272 -19.74 -11.25 27.51
C LYS A 272 -19.72 -9.89 26.79
N ALA A 273 -19.14 -8.85 27.40
CA ALA A 273 -19.15 -7.52 26.80
C ALA A 273 -18.25 -7.49 25.56
N SER A 274 -17.07 -8.12 25.64
CA SER A 274 -16.18 -8.26 24.48
C SER A 274 -16.83 -9.02 23.34
N LEU A 275 -17.56 -10.11 23.63
CA LEU A 275 -18.27 -10.89 22.61
C LEU A 275 -19.36 -10.06 21.92
N GLU A 276 -20.14 -9.27 22.67
CA GLU A 276 -21.18 -8.40 22.12
C GLU A 276 -20.59 -7.35 21.15
N TYR A 277 -19.46 -6.71 21.50
CA TYR A 277 -18.77 -5.79 20.60
C TYR A 277 -18.19 -6.48 19.37
N TRP A 278 -17.60 -7.66 19.56
CA TRP A 278 -17.01 -8.42 18.46
C TRP A 278 -18.07 -8.87 17.45
N GLU A 279 -19.17 -9.44 17.91
CA GLU A 279 -20.30 -9.86 17.05
C GLU A 279 -20.93 -8.66 16.33
N ALA A 280 -21.05 -7.50 17.00
CA ALA A 280 -21.53 -6.28 16.35
C ALA A 280 -20.58 -5.77 15.26
N ASN A 281 -19.26 -5.85 15.49
CA ASN A 281 -18.25 -5.48 14.49
C ASN A 281 -18.24 -6.45 13.30
N VAL A 282 -18.36 -7.76 13.56
CA VAL A 282 -18.51 -8.79 12.50
C VAL A 282 -19.77 -8.54 11.67
N ALA A 283 -20.90 -8.22 12.31
CA ALA A 283 -22.13 -7.90 11.59
C ALA A 283 -22.00 -6.64 10.72
N ALA A 284 -21.26 -5.63 11.19
CA ALA A 284 -20.93 -4.45 10.38
C ALA A 284 -20.01 -4.78 9.21
N HIS A 285 -19.04 -5.68 9.40
CA HIS A 285 -18.14 -6.18 8.36
C HIS A 285 -18.91 -6.87 7.23
N GLU A 286 -19.79 -7.81 7.57
CA GLU A 286 -20.64 -8.51 6.61
C GLU A 286 -21.60 -7.56 5.89
N TYR A 287 -22.20 -6.62 6.63
CA TYR A 287 -23.05 -5.59 6.04
C TYR A 287 -22.25 -4.72 5.07
N GLY A 288 -21.07 -4.26 5.46
CA GLY A 288 -20.18 -3.46 4.62
C GLY A 288 -19.80 -4.17 3.32
N ILE A 289 -19.37 -5.43 3.38
CA ILE A 289 -19.06 -6.24 2.19
C ILE A 289 -20.26 -6.28 1.24
N SER A 290 -21.48 -6.43 1.75
CA SER A 290 -22.70 -6.47 0.92
C SER A 290 -23.00 -5.17 0.18
N LEU A 291 -22.45 -4.04 0.63
CA LEU A 291 -22.64 -2.71 0.05
C LEU A 291 -21.60 -2.36 -1.03
N LEU A 292 -20.46 -3.05 -1.06
CA LEU A 292 -19.36 -2.79 -1.99
C LEU A 292 -19.72 -3.31 -3.39
N LYS A 293 -20.52 -2.56 -4.13
CA LYS A 293 -20.99 -2.93 -5.48
C LYS A 293 -20.66 -1.85 -6.49
N PRO A 294 -20.48 -2.21 -7.78
CA PRO A 294 -20.31 -1.21 -8.83
C PRO A 294 -21.49 -0.22 -8.81
N GLY A 295 -21.18 1.08 -8.93
CA GLY A 295 -22.15 2.17 -8.88
C GLY A 295 -22.47 2.71 -7.48
N ALA A 296 -22.01 2.08 -6.39
CA ALA A 296 -22.17 2.61 -5.04
C ALA A 296 -21.17 3.74 -4.75
N SER A 297 -21.61 4.82 -4.10
CA SER A 297 -20.74 5.90 -3.63
C SER A 297 -20.05 5.54 -2.31
N CYS A 298 -18.77 5.88 -2.16
CA CYS A 298 -18.01 5.67 -0.92
C CYS A 298 -18.65 6.37 0.29
N ALA A 299 -19.13 7.60 0.12
CA ALA A 299 -19.86 8.36 1.14
C ALA A 299 -21.18 7.68 1.53
N GLU A 300 -21.94 7.19 0.55
CA GLU A 300 -23.22 6.50 0.81
C GLU A 300 -23.02 5.16 1.54
N ILE A 301 -21.99 4.40 1.17
CA ILE A 301 -21.60 3.16 1.88
C ILE A 301 -21.24 3.49 3.33
N THR A 302 -20.41 4.52 3.53
CA THR A 302 -19.98 4.97 4.86
C THR A 302 -21.16 5.38 5.73
N GLU A 303 -22.10 6.15 5.18
CA GLU A 303 -23.29 6.60 5.92
C GLU A 303 -24.20 5.44 6.33
N LYS A 304 -24.35 4.42 5.48
CA LYS A 304 -25.12 3.21 5.81
C LYS A 304 -24.51 2.45 6.98
N ILE A 305 -23.19 2.28 7.00
CA ILE A 305 -22.48 1.60 8.10
C ILE A 305 -22.51 2.47 9.37
N ASN A 306 -22.38 3.80 9.25
CA ASN A 306 -22.54 4.72 10.38
C ASN A 306 -23.93 4.61 11.01
N THR A 307 -24.98 4.56 10.19
CA THR A 307 -26.36 4.34 10.64
C THR A 307 -26.49 3.01 11.37
N PHE A 308 -25.92 1.93 10.80
CA PHE A 308 -25.92 0.60 11.42
C PHE A 308 -25.32 0.60 12.82
N PHE A 309 -24.18 1.28 13.03
CA PHE A 309 -23.57 1.42 14.35
C PHE A 309 -24.33 2.38 15.26
N SER A 310 -24.89 3.46 14.73
CA SER A 310 -25.68 4.45 15.50
C SER A 310 -26.93 3.83 16.13
N GLU A 311 -27.65 2.98 15.38
CA GLU A 311 -28.81 2.23 15.88
C GLU A 311 -28.48 1.27 17.04
N ARG A 312 -27.19 0.97 17.23
CA ARG A 312 -26.66 0.09 18.28
C ARG A 312 -25.91 0.85 19.37
N ASP A 313 -25.88 2.17 19.31
CA ASP A 313 -25.09 3.03 20.22
C ASP A 313 -23.60 2.65 20.22
N LEU A 314 -23.05 2.39 19.03
CA LEU A 314 -21.64 2.00 18.83
C LEU A 314 -20.84 2.99 17.98
N LEU A 315 -21.50 3.93 17.29
CA LEU A 315 -20.85 4.83 16.33
C LEU A 315 -19.74 5.68 16.99
N GLN A 316 -19.92 6.06 18.25
CA GLN A 316 -18.96 6.83 19.03
C GLN A 316 -17.63 6.10 19.28
N TYR A 317 -17.58 4.79 19.06
CA TYR A 317 -16.35 3.99 19.22
C TYR A 317 -15.61 3.76 17.91
N ARG A 318 -16.13 4.22 16.77
CA ARG A 318 -15.45 4.11 15.48
C ARG A 318 -14.16 4.93 15.48
N SER A 319 -13.09 4.35 14.93
CA SER A 319 -11.74 4.94 14.97
C SER A 319 -11.26 5.51 13.62
N PHE A 320 -11.69 4.99 12.47
CA PHE A 320 -11.28 5.48 11.13
C PHE A 320 -12.25 5.07 10.00
N GLY A 321 -11.93 5.42 8.75
CA GLY A 321 -12.71 5.07 7.54
C GLY A 321 -12.84 3.56 7.32
N TYR A 322 -13.88 3.11 6.61
CA TYR A 322 -14.20 1.68 6.52
C TYR A 322 -13.39 0.88 5.50
N GLY A 323 -12.50 1.53 4.76
CA GLY A 323 -11.72 0.87 3.72
C GLY A 323 -10.99 1.86 2.82
N HIS A 324 -10.00 1.35 2.10
CA HIS A 324 -9.15 2.11 1.21
C HIS A 324 -8.73 1.29 -0.02
N SER A 325 -8.26 1.98 -1.05
CA SER A 325 -7.74 1.34 -2.26
C SER A 325 -6.46 0.52 -2.04
N PHE A 326 -6.31 -0.56 -2.81
CA PHE A 326 -5.11 -1.40 -2.88
C PHE A 326 -4.22 -1.04 -4.07
N GLY A 327 -3.11 -1.76 -4.26
CA GLY A 327 -2.17 -1.55 -5.37
C GLY A 327 -0.76 -1.27 -4.86
N VAL A 328 -0.10 -0.27 -5.43
CA VAL A 328 1.26 0.12 -5.03
C VAL A 328 1.21 1.09 -3.85
N LEU A 329 1.23 0.54 -2.63
CA LEU A 329 1.28 1.31 -1.38
C LEU A 329 2.03 0.55 -0.29
N SER A 330 2.34 1.22 0.81
CA SER A 330 2.83 0.63 2.06
C SER A 330 2.61 1.63 3.19
N HIS A 331 3.05 1.30 4.42
CA HIS A 331 2.98 2.20 5.57
C HIS A 331 3.86 3.46 5.43
N TYR A 332 4.65 3.58 4.36
CA TYR A 332 5.57 4.69 4.13
C TYR A 332 5.54 5.25 2.69
N TYR A 333 4.63 4.78 1.82
CA TYR A 333 4.41 5.34 0.48
C TYR A 333 3.03 4.97 -0.09
N GLY A 334 2.60 5.73 -1.10
CA GLY A 334 1.41 5.39 -1.90
C GLY A 334 0.12 5.64 -1.15
N ARG A 335 -0.92 4.89 -1.54
CA ARG A 335 -2.34 5.05 -1.19
C ARG A 335 -3.06 6.04 -2.11
N GLU A 336 -4.19 5.60 -2.66
CA GLU A 336 -4.98 6.36 -3.62
C GLU A 336 -6.12 7.08 -2.87
N ALA A 337 -5.87 8.31 -2.44
CA ALA A 337 -6.75 9.07 -1.55
C ALA A 337 -8.15 9.34 -2.12
N GLY A 338 -8.35 9.17 -3.43
CA GLY A 338 -9.66 9.31 -4.08
C GLY A 338 -10.62 8.15 -3.78
N LEU A 339 -10.13 6.96 -3.39
CA LEU A 339 -10.96 5.78 -3.13
C LEU A 339 -10.83 5.35 -1.66
N GLU A 340 -11.59 6.03 -0.82
CA GLU A 340 -11.62 5.86 0.63
C GLU A 340 -13.08 5.80 1.09
N LEU A 341 -13.45 4.81 1.91
CA LEU A 341 -14.78 4.72 2.50
C LEU A 341 -14.89 5.69 3.69
N ARG A 342 -15.10 6.97 3.36
CA ARG A 342 -15.27 8.08 4.29
C ARG A 342 -16.46 8.95 3.87
N GLU A 343 -16.96 9.72 4.82
CA GLU A 343 -18.23 10.45 4.75
C GLU A 343 -18.27 11.51 3.64
N ASP A 344 -17.13 12.07 3.27
CA ASP A 344 -16.99 13.19 2.33
C ASP A 344 -16.32 12.78 1.01
N ILE A 345 -16.30 11.48 0.69
CA ILE A 345 -15.71 10.93 -0.53
C ILE A 345 -16.82 10.43 -1.45
N ASP A 346 -17.13 11.21 -2.49
CA ASP A 346 -18.21 10.91 -3.44
C ASP A 346 -17.80 9.92 -4.56
N THR A 347 -16.59 9.37 -4.50
CA THR A 347 -16.10 8.41 -5.50
C THR A 347 -17.04 7.22 -5.61
N VAL A 348 -17.45 6.93 -6.84
CA VAL A 348 -18.29 5.79 -7.17
C VAL A 348 -17.40 4.58 -7.42
N LEU A 349 -17.77 3.42 -6.85
CA LEU A 349 -17.08 2.16 -7.09
C LEU A 349 -17.27 1.72 -8.54
N GLU A 350 -16.18 1.34 -9.19
CA GLU A 350 -16.17 0.90 -10.59
C GLU A 350 -15.47 -0.46 -10.72
N PRO A 351 -15.84 -1.27 -11.73
CA PRO A 351 -15.15 -2.53 -12.00
C PRO A 351 -13.64 -2.35 -12.16
N GLY A 352 -12.87 -3.28 -11.58
CA GLY A 352 -11.40 -3.24 -11.54
C GLY A 352 -10.82 -2.47 -10.36
N MET A 353 -11.64 -1.77 -9.56
CA MET A 353 -11.18 -1.26 -8.27
C MET A 353 -10.95 -2.41 -7.29
N VAL A 354 -9.95 -2.25 -6.42
CA VAL A 354 -9.67 -3.19 -5.32
C VAL A 354 -9.63 -2.40 -4.03
N ILE A 355 -10.52 -2.74 -3.09
CA ILE A 355 -10.81 -1.95 -1.89
C ILE A 355 -10.99 -2.86 -0.67
N SER A 356 -10.66 -2.38 0.52
CA SER A 356 -10.94 -3.10 1.77
C SER A 356 -12.35 -2.87 2.31
N MET A 357 -12.83 -3.80 3.12
CA MET A 357 -13.82 -3.56 4.16
C MET A 357 -13.18 -3.87 5.51
N GLU A 358 -13.08 -2.86 6.38
CA GLU A 358 -12.32 -2.94 7.62
C GLU A 358 -12.92 -2.16 8.81
N PRO A 359 -14.17 -2.41 9.22
CA PRO A 359 -14.76 -1.70 10.35
C PRO A 359 -14.00 -1.98 11.64
N MET A 360 -13.78 -0.91 12.42
CA MET A 360 -13.13 -0.98 13.72
C MET A 360 -13.90 -0.23 14.81
N LEU A 361 -14.10 -0.89 15.95
CA LEU A 361 -14.54 -0.28 17.20
C LEU A 361 -13.38 -0.26 18.20
N THR A 362 -13.15 0.88 18.87
CA THR A 362 -12.16 1.02 19.95
C THR A 362 -12.86 1.37 21.26
N ILE A 363 -12.87 0.43 22.19
CA ILE A 363 -13.43 0.61 23.53
C ILE A 363 -12.30 0.97 24.50
N ALA A 364 -12.42 2.15 25.13
CA ALA A 364 -11.38 2.68 26.00
C ALA A 364 -11.17 1.82 27.27
N GLU A 365 -9.92 1.75 27.73
CA GLU A 365 -9.52 1.15 28.99
C GLU A 365 -10.41 1.57 30.18
N GLY A 366 -10.69 0.61 31.06
CA GLY A 366 -11.59 0.79 32.21
C GLY A 366 -13.08 0.58 31.91
N ASN A 367 -13.48 0.42 30.64
CA ASN A 367 -14.84 0.00 30.28
C ASN A 367 -14.92 -1.53 30.09
N PRO A 368 -16.07 -2.16 30.35
CA PRO A 368 -16.30 -3.56 29.95
C PRO A 368 -16.04 -3.74 28.45
N GLY A 369 -15.31 -4.78 28.06
CA GLY A 369 -14.95 -5.03 26.66
C GLY A 369 -13.87 -4.11 26.08
N ALA A 370 -13.05 -3.45 26.91
CA ALA A 370 -11.95 -2.60 26.46
C ALA A 370 -11.02 -3.31 25.45
N GLY A 371 -10.69 -2.63 24.36
CA GLY A 371 -9.91 -3.18 23.25
C GLY A 371 -10.32 -2.64 21.88
N GLY A 372 -9.55 -3.01 20.86
CA GLY A 372 -9.85 -2.74 19.45
C GLY A 372 -10.36 -3.98 18.72
N TYR A 373 -11.56 -3.89 18.14
CA TYR A 373 -12.22 -4.94 17.37
C TYR A 373 -12.15 -4.58 15.90
N ARG A 374 -11.52 -5.41 15.06
CA ARG A 374 -11.34 -5.13 13.64
C ARG A 374 -11.23 -6.42 12.83
N GLU A 375 -12.00 -6.48 11.77
CA GLU A 375 -11.85 -7.46 10.69
C GLU A 375 -11.44 -6.67 9.44
N HIS A 376 -10.69 -7.29 8.52
CA HIS A 376 -10.29 -6.66 7.27
C HIS A 376 -10.31 -7.68 6.13
N ASP A 377 -11.13 -7.43 5.11
CA ASP A 377 -11.12 -8.21 3.86
C ASP A 377 -10.80 -7.34 2.66
N ILE A 378 -10.22 -7.96 1.62
CA ILE A 378 -9.93 -7.32 0.34
C ILE A 378 -11.00 -7.74 -0.67
N LEU A 379 -11.62 -6.76 -1.31
CA LEU A 379 -12.68 -6.96 -2.29
C LEU A 379 -12.25 -6.42 -3.65
N ILE A 380 -12.46 -7.21 -4.69
CA ILE A 380 -12.34 -6.77 -6.08
C ILE A 380 -13.72 -6.41 -6.58
N ILE A 381 -13.91 -5.17 -7.03
CA ILE A 381 -15.16 -4.74 -7.64
C ILE A 381 -15.22 -5.32 -9.06
N THR A 382 -16.25 -6.11 -9.33
CA THR A 382 -16.53 -6.73 -10.62
C THR A 382 -17.62 -5.96 -11.37
N GLU A 383 -18.01 -6.42 -12.55
CA GLU A 383 -19.06 -5.78 -13.36
C GLU A 383 -20.44 -5.75 -12.67
N ASP A 384 -20.77 -6.77 -11.87
CA ASP A 384 -22.10 -6.94 -11.28
C ASP A 384 -22.11 -7.01 -9.74
N ASP A 385 -20.97 -7.30 -9.10
CA ASP A 385 -20.84 -7.49 -7.65
C ASP A 385 -19.40 -7.23 -7.16
N ASN A 386 -19.03 -7.72 -5.97
CA ASN A 386 -17.63 -7.86 -5.57
C ASN A 386 -17.20 -9.32 -5.42
N GLU A 387 -15.89 -9.53 -5.44
CA GLU A 387 -15.26 -10.79 -5.06
C GLU A 387 -14.36 -10.57 -3.84
N ASN A 388 -14.68 -11.24 -2.73
CA ASN A 388 -13.83 -11.28 -1.56
C ASN A 388 -12.68 -12.28 -1.75
N ILE A 389 -11.44 -11.81 -1.69
CA ILE A 389 -10.24 -12.62 -1.91
C ILE A 389 -9.52 -13.03 -0.62
N THR A 390 -9.94 -12.51 0.53
CA THR A 390 -9.43 -12.93 1.84
C THR A 390 -10.14 -14.23 2.25
N LYS A 391 -9.40 -15.30 2.55
CA LYS A 391 -10.00 -16.62 2.85
C LYS A 391 -9.81 -17.06 4.29
N TYR A 392 -8.91 -16.43 5.04
CA TYR A 392 -8.78 -16.70 6.47
C TYR A 392 -10.09 -16.35 7.22
N PRO A 393 -10.66 -17.24 8.06
CA PRO A 393 -11.95 -16.99 8.72
C PRO A 393 -11.93 -15.80 9.69
N TYR A 394 -13.05 -15.09 9.81
CA TYR A 394 -13.27 -14.06 10.83
C TYR A 394 -14.26 -14.52 11.91
N GLY A 395 -14.35 -13.76 13.00
CA GLY A 395 -15.34 -13.98 14.06
C GLY A 395 -15.02 -15.09 15.08
N PRO A 396 -15.90 -15.23 16.09
CA PRO A 396 -15.63 -16.00 17.31
C PRO A 396 -15.54 -17.51 17.11
N GLU A 397 -16.17 -18.07 16.07
CA GLU A 397 -16.19 -19.52 15.82
C GLU A 397 -14.80 -20.10 15.54
N PHE A 398 -13.91 -19.32 14.91
CA PHE A 398 -12.59 -19.76 14.51
C PHE A 398 -11.45 -19.07 15.29
N ASN A 399 -11.65 -17.82 15.69
CA ASN A 399 -10.60 -16.96 16.27
C ASN A 399 -10.62 -16.87 17.80
N LEU A 400 -11.42 -17.69 18.48
CA LEU A 400 -11.22 -17.98 19.91
C LEU A 400 -10.21 -19.13 20.06
N ILE A 401 -8.97 -18.80 20.44
CA ILE A 401 -7.86 -19.75 20.48
C ILE A 401 -7.77 -20.43 21.84
N ALA A 402 -7.90 -21.76 21.87
CA ALA A 402 -8.00 -22.56 23.09
C ALA A 402 -6.75 -22.52 23.99
#